data_AF-A0A1F8AWJ0-F1
#
_entry.id   AF-A0A1F8AWJ0-F1
#
_cell.length_a   1.000
_cell.length_b   1.000
_cell.length_c   1.000
_cell.angle_alpha   90.00
_cell.angle_beta   90.00
_cell.angle_gamma   90.00
#
_symmetry.space_group_name_H-M   'P 1'
#
loop_
_entity.id
_entity.type
_entity.pdbx_description
1 polymer ?
#
loop_
_entity_poly.entity_id
_entity_poly.type
_entity_poly.pdbx_seq_one_letter_code
_entity_poly.pdbx_strand_id
1 'polypeptide(L)'
;MTEKTERRPIEEQVSTFENWIGKLTETGIVEEINPQLVREVFEDLGANFEISEEDRKSLERFENLLRRPGMDAVWGKDRVREYRIWLRHYLKDYETRTGKPLPVLEGTTSKTSGGLKFFTDLTVFASGLMSFEKYQEITERRAAKGRLWQARKADEPIIPSKYSSFPPEFPQVAWGKIKSWRR
;
A
#
# COMPACT_ATOMS: atom_id res chain seq x y z
N MET A 1 16.73 -26.98 -24.42
CA MET A 1 17.60 -26.31 -23.45
C MET A 1 16.72 -25.37 -22.65
N THR A 2 16.39 -25.74 -21.42
CA THR A 2 15.66 -24.87 -20.50
C THR A 2 16.66 -23.88 -19.93
N GLU A 3 16.55 -22.60 -20.32
CA GLU A 3 17.23 -21.52 -19.62
C GLU A 3 16.80 -21.59 -18.15
N LYS A 4 17.72 -22.01 -17.28
CA LYS A 4 17.61 -21.73 -15.86
C LYS A 4 17.78 -20.23 -15.73
N THR A 5 16.67 -19.49 -15.69
CA THR A 5 16.69 -18.11 -15.23
C THR A 5 17.24 -18.14 -13.80
N GLU A 6 18.48 -17.72 -13.61
CA GLU A 6 19.08 -17.62 -12.29
C GLU A 6 18.22 -16.65 -11.46
N ARG A 7 17.60 -17.18 -10.39
CA ARG A 7 16.84 -16.35 -9.47
C ARG A 7 17.83 -15.38 -8.82
N ARG A 8 17.60 -14.08 -8.99
CA ARG A 8 18.35 -13.03 -8.31
C ARG A 8 18.28 -13.26 -6.79
N PRO A 9 19.37 -13.03 -6.04
CA PRO A 9 19.37 -13.03 -4.58
C PRO A 9 18.24 -12.17 -4.01
N ILE A 10 17.63 -12.60 -2.90
CA ILE A 10 16.47 -11.91 -2.31
C ILE A 10 16.81 -10.47 -1.91
N GLU A 11 18.06 -10.20 -1.51
CA GLU A 11 18.55 -8.87 -1.18
C GLU A 11 18.50 -7.91 -2.38
N GLU A 12 18.82 -8.39 -3.58
CA GLU A 12 18.72 -7.60 -4.81
C GLU A 12 17.26 -7.30 -5.17
N GLN A 13 16.37 -8.26 -4.93
CA GLN A 13 14.93 -8.06 -5.15
C GLN A 13 14.35 -7.04 -4.17
N VAL A 14 14.73 -7.13 -2.89
CA VAL A 14 14.36 -6.16 -1.85
C VAL A 14 14.88 -4.77 -2.20
N SER A 15 16.14 -4.65 -2.65
CA SER A 15 16.70 -3.37 -3.09
C SER A 15 15.97 -2.81 -4.33
N THR A 16 15.64 -3.68 -5.30
CA THR A 16 14.85 -3.30 -6.48
C THR A 16 13.48 -2.76 -6.07
N PHE A 17 12.80 -3.45 -5.17
CA PHE A 17 11.49 -3.04 -4.65
C PHE A 17 11.57 -1.73 -3.85
N GLU A 18 12.60 -1.57 -3.02
CA GLU A 18 12.83 -0.36 -2.23
C GLU A 18 13.08 0.86 -3.12
N ASN A 19 13.89 0.71 -4.17
CA ASN A 19 14.09 1.75 -5.18
C ASN A 19 12.78 2.10 -5.91
N TRP A 20 11.98 1.10 -6.24
CA TRP A 20 10.67 1.30 -6.88
C TRP A 20 9.68 2.06 -5.98
N ILE A 21 9.61 1.73 -4.68
CA ILE A 21 8.82 2.50 -3.71
C ILE A 21 9.38 3.92 -3.54
N GLY A 22 10.70 4.08 -3.54
CA GLY A 22 11.37 5.39 -3.49
C GLY A 22 10.93 6.29 -4.64
N LYS A 23 10.96 5.79 -5.88
CA LYS A 23 10.49 6.53 -7.06
C LYS A 23 9.01 6.92 -6.98
N LEU A 24 8.13 6.02 -6.53
CA LEU A 24 6.72 6.35 -6.28
C LEU A 24 6.58 7.46 -5.23
N THR A 25 7.38 7.41 -4.17
CA THR A 25 7.39 8.42 -3.11
C THR A 25 7.89 9.78 -3.61
N GLU A 26 8.89 9.80 -4.48
CA GLU A 26 9.47 11.03 -5.02
C GLU A 26 8.57 11.67 -6.08
N THR A 27 8.12 10.88 -7.05
CA THR A 27 7.44 11.37 -8.27
C THR A 27 5.92 11.27 -8.19
N GLY A 28 5.39 10.30 -7.43
CA GLY A 28 3.98 9.95 -7.43
C GLY A 28 3.55 9.06 -8.60
N ILE A 29 4.52 8.63 -9.41
CA ILE A 29 4.34 7.77 -10.59
C ILE A 29 4.69 6.34 -10.18
N VAL A 30 3.87 5.39 -10.62
CA VAL A 30 4.11 3.96 -10.44
C VAL A 30 4.74 3.43 -11.72
N GLU A 31 6.04 3.14 -11.68
CA GLU A 31 6.73 2.47 -12.78
C GLU A 31 6.32 0.98 -12.87
N GLU A 32 6.51 0.38 -14.03
CA GLU A 32 6.25 -1.04 -14.21
C GLU A 32 7.15 -1.90 -13.33
N ILE A 33 6.55 -2.88 -12.66
CA ILE A 33 7.25 -3.85 -11.82
C ILE A 33 6.62 -5.23 -12.00
N ASN A 34 7.45 -6.26 -12.02
CA ASN A 34 6.95 -7.63 -12.09
C ASN A 34 6.21 -7.98 -10.78
N PRO A 35 4.92 -8.36 -10.82
CA PRO A 35 4.17 -8.74 -9.62
C PRO A 35 4.80 -9.92 -8.88
N GLN A 36 5.47 -10.84 -9.60
CA GLN A 36 6.20 -11.95 -8.98
C GLN A 36 7.36 -11.46 -8.11
N LEU A 37 8.04 -10.37 -8.49
CA LEU A 37 9.09 -9.77 -7.66
C LEU A 37 8.49 -9.22 -6.36
N VAL A 38 7.34 -8.55 -6.45
CA VAL A 38 6.65 -8.01 -5.25
C VAL A 38 6.21 -9.15 -4.34
N ARG A 39 5.68 -10.23 -4.93
CA ARG A 39 5.29 -11.44 -4.21
C ARG A 39 6.47 -12.05 -3.44
N GLU A 40 7.60 -12.28 -4.11
CA GLU A 40 8.79 -12.88 -3.51
C GLU A 40 9.35 -12.03 -2.36
N VAL A 41 9.39 -10.71 -2.54
CA VAL A 41 9.77 -9.77 -1.48
C VAL A 41 8.81 -9.86 -0.28
N PHE A 42 7.51 -10.02 -0.51
CA PHE A 42 6.53 -10.15 0.58
C PHE A 42 6.61 -11.50 1.28
N GLU A 43 6.86 -12.59 0.55
CA GLU A 43 7.08 -13.93 1.10
C GLU A 43 8.32 -13.98 1.99
N ASP A 44 9.41 -13.28 1.64
CA ASP A 44 10.61 -13.12 2.50
C ASP A 44 10.30 -12.39 3.82
N LEU A 45 9.28 -11.52 3.82
CA LEU A 45 8.76 -10.86 5.03
C LEU A 45 7.74 -11.72 5.80
N GLY A 46 7.45 -12.92 5.31
CA GLY A 46 6.53 -13.88 5.91
C GLY A 46 5.06 -13.69 5.51
N ALA A 47 4.78 -13.08 4.36
CA ALA A 47 3.47 -13.24 3.72
C ALA A 47 3.32 -14.68 3.20
N ASN A 48 2.10 -15.21 3.26
CA ASN A 48 1.75 -16.49 2.65
C ASN A 48 0.68 -16.28 1.59
N PHE A 49 1.00 -16.46 0.32
CA PHE A 49 0.02 -16.36 -0.77
C PHE A 49 -0.62 -17.70 -1.13
N GLU A 50 -0.17 -18.81 -0.53
CA GLU A 50 -0.83 -20.11 -0.60
C GLU A 50 -1.98 -20.13 0.41
N ILE A 51 -3.08 -19.49 0.02
CA ILE A 51 -4.31 -19.31 0.82
C ILE A 51 -5.50 -20.05 0.20
N SER A 52 -6.58 -20.20 0.95
CA SER A 52 -7.80 -20.83 0.45
C SER A 52 -8.43 -20.02 -0.69
N GLU A 53 -9.18 -20.68 -1.57
CA GLU A 53 -9.94 -20.01 -2.63
C GLU A 53 -10.99 -19.03 -2.09
N GLU A 54 -11.55 -19.29 -0.90
CA GLU A 54 -12.47 -18.36 -0.23
C GLU A 54 -11.75 -17.08 0.19
N ASP A 55 -10.59 -17.20 0.83
CA ASP A 55 -9.77 -16.07 1.24
C ASP A 55 -9.28 -15.28 0.02
N ARG A 56 -8.89 -15.98 -1.04
CA ARG A 56 -8.50 -15.38 -2.33
C ARG A 56 -9.63 -14.54 -2.94
N LYS A 57 -10.85 -15.06 -2.99
CA LYS A 57 -12.04 -14.31 -3.47
C LYS A 57 -12.32 -13.07 -2.62
N SER A 58 -12.01 -13.11 -1.33
CA SER A 58 -12.18 -11.94 -0.47
C SER A 58 -11.22 -10.79 -0.83
N LEU A 59 -9.98 -11.10 -1.28
CA LEU A 59 -9.00 -10.10 -1.73
C LEU A 59 -9.49 -9.29 -2.96
N GLU A 60 -10.28 -9.91 -3.83
CA GLU A 60 -10.82 -9.28 -5.05
C GLU A 60 -11.90 -8.24 -4.76
N ARG A 61 -12.50 -8.27 -3.56
CA ARG A 61 -13.59 -7.35 -3.17
C ARG A 61 -13.10 -5.91 -3.16
N PHE A 62 -13.98 -4.95 -3.43
CA PHE A 62 -13.57 -3.54 -3.44
C PHE A 62 -13.39 -2.96 -2.03
N GLU A 63 -14.17 -3.37 -1.03
CA GLU A 63 -14.18 -2.72 0.29
C GLU A 63 -13.15 -3.31 1.25
N ASN A 64 -12.56 -2.46 2.11
CA ASN A 64 -11.51 -2.88 3.05
C ASN A 64 -11.98 -3.93 4.06
N LEU A 65 -13.24 -3.85 4.50
CA LEU A 65 -13.82 -4.83 5.43
C LEU A 65 -13.99 -6.18 4.73
N LEU A 66 -14.43 -6.18 3.48
CA LEU A 66 -14.62 -7.39 2.69
C LEU A 66 -13.30 -8.05 2.27
N ARG A 67 -12.21 -7.27 2.14
CA ARG A 67 -10.85 -7.79 1.91
C ARG A 67 -10.16 -8.35 3.14
N ARG A 68 -10.68 -8.06 4.33
CA ARG A 68 -9.99 -8.38 5.60
C ARG A 68 -9.68 -9.88 5.74
N PRO A 69 -10.58 -10.82 5.41
CA PRO A 69 -10.28 -12.26 5.52
C PRO A 69 -9.02 -12.65 4.73
N GLY A 70 -8.93 -12.25 3.47
CA GLY A 70 -7.79 -12.53 2.61
C GLY A 70 -6.50 -11.86 3.08
N MET A 71 -6.58 -10.62 3.56
CA MET A 71 -5.43 -9.96 4.17
C MET A 71 -4.94 -10.71 5.42
N ASP A 72 -5.87 -11.20 6.25
CA ASP A 72 -5.56 -11.98 7.44
C ASP A 72 -4.98 -13.35 7.09
N ALA A 73 -5.40 -13.96 5.99
CA ALA A 73 -4.83 -15.20 5.48
C ALA A 73 -3.39 -14.99 4.96
N VAL A 74 -3.13 -13.87 4.25
CA VAL A 74 -1.81 -13.57 3.70
C VAL A 74 -0.80 -13.16 4.77
N TRP A 75 -1.16 -12.25 5.65
CA TRP A 75 -0.22 -11.64 6.58
C TRP A 75 -0.38 -12.10 8.03
N GLY A 76 -1.45 -12.83 8.35
CA GLY A 76 -1.84 -13.12 9.73
C GLY A 76 -2.57 -11.95 10.39
N LYS A 77 -3.59 -12.27 11.20
CA LYS A 77 -4.47 -11.29 11.87
C LYS A 77 -3.71 -10.23 12.66
N ASP A 78 -2.64 -10.63 13.33
CA ASP A 78 -1.84 -9.76 14.20
C ASP A 78 -1.10 -8.68 13.41
N ARG A 79 -0.41 -9.03 12.31
CA ARG A 79 0.30 -8.06 11.47
C ARG A 79 -0.67 -7.08 10.81
N VAL A 80 -1.80 -7.56 10.30
CA VAL A 80 -2.81 -6.66 9.71
C VAL A 80 -3.46 -5.77 10.78
N ARG A 81 -3.61 -6.25 12.02
CA ARG A 81 -4.09 -5.41 13.14
C ARG A 81 -3.04 -4.36 13.52
N GLU A 82 -1.79 -4.77 13.65
CA GLU A 82 -0.65 -3.92 13.97
C GLU A 82 -0.50 -2.79 12.95
N TYR A 83 -0.54 -3.11 11.65
CA TYR A 83 -0.47 -2.11 10.58
C TYR A 83 -1.59 -1.06 10.70
N ARG A 84 -2.82 -1.50 11.01
CA ARG A 84 -3.97 -0.59 11.21
C ARG A 84 -3.78 0.34 12.39
N ILE A 85 -3.22 -0.15 13.50
CA ILE A 85 -2.94 0.65 14.69
C ILE A 85 -1.84 1.67 14.37
N TRP A 86 -0.73 1.19 13.81
CA TRP A 86 0.39 2.02 13.39
C TRP A 86 -0.05 3.15 12.44
N LEU A 87 -0.86 2.83 11.43
CA LEU A 87 -1.33 3.81 10.46
C LEU A 87 -2.13 4.95 11.12
N ARG A 88 -2.96 4.65 12.12
CA ARG A 88 -3.71 5.69 12.85
C ARG A 88 -2.77 6.64 13.57
N HIS A 89 -1.72 6.13 14.21
CA HIS A 89 -0.73 6.94 14.90
C HIS A 89 0.07 7.77 13.91
N TYR A 90 0.60 7.14 12.85
CA TYR A 90 1.35 7.84 11.81
C TYR A 90 0.55 9.01 11.20
N LEU A 91 -0.72 8.81 10.84
CA LEU A 91 -1.52 9.88 10.25
C LEU A 91 -1.79 11.02 11.25
N LYS A 92 -2.00 10.71 12.53
CA LYS A 92 -2.17 11.72 13.58
C LYS A 92 -0.88 12.54 13.77
N ASP A 93 0.27 11.87 13.81
CA ASP A 93 1.56 12.53 13.96
C ASP A 93 1.89 13.39 12.74
N TYR A 94 1.54 12.91 11.55
CA TYR A 94 1.69 13.64 10.30
C TYR A 94 0.84 14.92 10.27
N GLU A 95 -0.43 14.86 10.66
CA GLU A 95 -1.30 16.05 10.78
C GLU A 95 -0.73 17.05 11.80
N THR A 96 -0.24 16.55 12.94
CA THR A 96 0.36 17.37 13.99
C THR A 96 1.62 18.08 13.50
N ARG A 97 2.52 17.35 12.84
CA ARG A 97 3.78 17.88 12.31
C ARG A 97 3.59 18.91 11.19
N THR A 98 2.59 18.69 10.34
CA THR A 98 2.34 19.56 9.18
C THR A 98 1.39 20.72 9.49
N GLY A 99 0.66 20.66 10.62
CA GLY A 99 -0.40 21.61 10.94
C GLY A 99 -1.59 21.55 9.97
N LYS A 100 -1.67 20.51 9.12
CA LYS A 100 -2.70 20.36 8.10
C LYS A 100 -3.52 19.11 8.38
N PRO A 101 -4.86 19.20 8.44
CA PRO A 101 -5.73 18.04 8.54
C PRO A 101 -5.89 17.35 7.17
N LEU A 102 -5.68 16.03 7.14
CA LEU A 102 -5.88 15.14 6.00
C LEU A 102 -7.36 15.08 5.59
N PRO A 103 -7.64 14.89 4.29
CA PRO A 103 -9.00 14.80 3.80
C PRO A 103 -9.64 13.50 4.26
N VAL A 104 -10.94 13.56 4.51
CA VAL A 104 -11.75 12.38 4.81
C VAL A 104 -12.32 11.84 3.50
N LEU A 105 -12.43 10.51 3.39
CA LEU A 105 -13.14 9.89 2.27
C LEU A 105 -14.61 10.30 2.33
N GLU A 106 -15.16 10.72 1.19
CA GLU A 106 -16.56 11.15 1.07
C GLU A 106 -17.52 10.10 1.66
N GLY A 107 -18.50 10.55 2.46
CA GLY A 107 -19.46 9.65 3.12
C GLY A 107 -18.91 8.86 4.32
N THR A 108 -17.68 9.16 4.78
CA THR A 108 -17.09 8.49 5.95
C THR A 108 -16.50 9.49 6.94
N THR A 109 -16.09 9.01 8.12
CA THR A 109 -15.27 9.75 9.09
C THR A 109 -13.80 9.29 9.08
N SER A 110 -13.44 8.37 8.18
CA SER A 110 -12.14 7.69 8.22
C SER A 110 -11.07 8.39 7.39
N LYS A 111 -9.99 8.82 8.06
CA LYS A 111 -8.76 9.33 7.42
C LYS A 111 -7.77 8.21 7.05
N THR A 112 -7.96 7.01 7.58
CA THR A 112 -7.04 5.87 7.35
C THR A 112 -7.24 5.17 6.01
N SER A 113 -8.34 5.45 5.30
CA SER A 113 -8.75 4.68 4.13
C SER A 113 -7.66 4.61 3.05
N GLY A 114 -6.91 5.69 2.82
CA GLY A 114 -5.88 5.72 1.77
C GLY A 114 -4.68 4.86 2.08
N GLY A 115 -4.16 4.98 3.30
CA GLY A 115 -3.02 4.17 3.73
C GLY A 115 -3.35 2.68 3.90
N LEU A 116 -4.59 2.35 4.30
CA LEU A 116 -5.06 0.96 4.29
C LEU A 116 -5.19 0.44 2.86
N LYS A 117 -5.76 1.26 1.97
CA LYS A 117 -5.93 0.88 0.57
C LYS A 117 -4.60 0.59 -0.10
N PHE A 118 -3.58 1.41 0.13
CA PHE A 118 -2.22 1.16 -0.38
C PHE A 118 -1.71 -0.24 0.01
N PHE A 119 -1.72 -0.59 1.29
CA PHE A 119 -1.29 -1.91 1.77
C PHE A 119 -2.11 -3.06 1.16
N THR A 120 -3.44 -2.89 1.09
CA THR A 120 -4.30 -3.91 0.50
C THR A 120 -4.11 -4.04 -1.02
N ASP A 121 -4.04 -2.92 -1.75
CA ASP A 121 -3.91 -2.93 -3.22
C ASP A 121 -2.57 -3.53 -3.63
N LEU A 122 -1.49 -3.21 -2.89
CA LEU A 122 -0.17 -3.80 -3.09
C LEU A 122 -0.15 -5.31 -2.80
N THR A 123 -0.87 -5.77 -1.78
CA THR A 123 -1.03 -7.21 -1.50
C THR A 123 -1.84 -7.92 -2.59
N VAL A 124 -2.91 -7.32 -3.08
CA VAL A 124 -3.74 -7.88 -4.18
C VAL A 124 -2.98 -7.90 -5.50
N PHE A 125 -2.14 -6.89 -5.75
CA PHE A 125 -1.23 -6.86 -6.89
C PHE A 125 -0.19 -7.98 -6.80
N ALA A 126 0.46 -8.15 -5.64
CA ALA A 126 1.41 -9.23 -5.39
C ALA A 126 0.77 -10.64 -5.50
N SER A 127 -0.52 -10.78 -5.18
CA SER A 127 -1.23 -12.05 -5.36
C SER A 127 -1.65 -12.35 -6.81
N GLY A 128 -1.37 -11.44 -7.74
CA GLY A 128 -1.76 -11.57 -9.16
C GLY A 128 -3.25 -11.34 -9.42
N LEU A 129 -4.00 -10.80 -8.45
CA LEU A 129 -5.44 -10.55 -8.56
C LEU A 129 -5.78 -9.14 -9.07
N MET A 130 -4.77 -8.29 -9.23
CA MET A 130 -4.89 -6.95 -9.80
C MET A 130 -3.85 -6.79 -10.89
N SER A 131 -4.26 -6.29 -12.06
CA SER A 131 -3.31 -5.96 -13.13
C SER A 131 -2.46 -4.76 -12.76
N PHE A 132 -1.31 -4.63 -13.42
CA PHE A 132 -0.41 -3.49 -13.21
C PHE A 132 -1.11 -2.16 -13.52
N GLU A 133 -1.85 -2.08 -14.64
CA GLU A 133 -2.52 -0.86 -15.08
C GLU A 133 -3.54 -0.38 -14.04
N LYS A 134 -4.31 -1.33 -13.47
CA LYS A 134 -5.27 -1.02 -12.43
C LYS A 134 -4.59 -0.58 -11.13
N TYR A 135 -3.49 -1.24 -10.75
CA TYR A 135 -2.71 -0.85 -9.58
C TYR A 135 -2.12 0.56 -9.76
N GLN A 136 -1.52 0.83 -10.92
CA GLN A 136 -0.96 2.13 -11.30
C GLN A 136 -2.02 3.23 -11.26
N GLU A 137 -3.13 3.08 -12.02
CA GLU A 137 -4.20 4.10 -12.10
C GLU A 137 -4.69 4.51 -10.70
N ILE A 138 -4.99 3.53 -9.86
CA ILE A 138 -5.57 3.81 -8.55
C ILE A 138 -4.50 4.42 -7.63
N THR A 139 -3.28 3.87 -7.60
CA THR A 139 -2.20 4.32 -6.69
C THR A 139 -1.73 5.73 -7.03
N GLU A 140 -1.52 6.04 -8.32
CA GLU A 140 -1.11 7.37 -8.76
C GLU A 140 -2.19 8.41 -8.46
N ARG A 141 -3.48 8.09 -8.64
CA ARG A 141 -4.58 8.98 -8.24
C ARG A 141 -4.55 9.31 -6.74
N ARG A 142 -4.20 8.34 -5.89
CA ARG A 142 -4.06 8.58 -4.43
C ARG A 142 -2.85 9.45 -4.13
N ALA A 143 -1.72 9.18 -4.78
CA ALA A 143 -0.48 9.94 -4.62
C ALA A 143 -0.65 11.40 -5.08
N ALA A 144 -1.23 11.62 -6.27
CA ALA A 144 -1.52 12.95 -6.80
C ALA A 144 -2.42 13.76 -5.84
N LYS A 145 -3.46 13.13 -5.29
CA LYS A 145 -4.32 13.77 -4.28
C LYS A 145 -3.60 14.06 -2.97
N GLY A 146 -2.69 13.18 -2.55
CA GLY A 146 -1.80 13.42 -1.41
C GLY A 146 -0.93 14.66 -1.59
N ARG A 147 -0.35 14.83 -2.79
CA ARG A 147 0.48 15.98 -3.16
C ARG A 147 -0.32 17.27 -3.26
N LEU A 148 -1.47 17.24 -3.93
CA LEU A 148 -2.39 18.38 -4.00
C LEU A 148 -2.79 18.85 -2.59
N TRP A 149 -3.10 17.91 -1.71
CA TRP A 149 -3.39 18.22 -0.32
C TRP A 149 -2.19 18.84 0.41
N GLN A 150 -0.98 18.33 0.20
CA GLN A 150 0.21 18.86 0.87
C GLN A 150 0.54 20.28 0.39
N ALA A 151 0.35 20.55 -0.90
CA ALA A 151 0.55 21.87 -1.52
C ALA A 151 -0.54 22.89 -1.14
N ARG A 152 -1.72 22.41 -0.70
CA ARG A 152 -2.85 23.23 -0.27
C ARG A 152 -2.44 24.24 0.81
N LYS A 153 -2.98 25.46 0.77
CA LYS A 153 -2.85 26.40 1.88
C LYS A 153 -3.73 25.98 3.08
N ALA A 154 -3.43 26.49 4.26
CA ALA A 154 -4.12 26.09 5.50
C ALA A 154 -5.57 26.61 5.56
N ASP A 155 -5.84 27.73 4.90
CA ASP A 155 -7.11 28.45 4.81
C ASP A 155 -8.02 27.92 3.67
N GLU A 156 -7.50 27.10 2.77
CA GLU A 156 -8.27 26.50 1.69
C GLU A 156 -9.17 25.36 2.21
N PRO A 157 -10.43 25.27 1.75
CA PRO A 157 -11.37 24.27 2.22
C PRO A 157 -10.91 22.84 1.91
N ILE A 158 -11.20 21.91 2.84
CA ILE A 158 -10.94 20.49 2.65
C ILE A 158 -12.05 19.91 1.75
N ILE A 159 -11.71 19.57 0.51
CA ILE A 159 -12.65 18.90 -0.39
C ILE A 159 -12.61 17.39 -0.12
N PRO A 160 -13.73 16.76 0.29
CA PRO A 160 -13.82 15.31 0.39
C PRO A 160 -13.50 14.66 -0.94
N SER A 161 -12.88 13.50 -0.90
CA SER A 161 -12.47 12.81 -2.12
C SER A 161 -13.19 11.47 -2.25
N LYS A 162 -13.66 11.16 -3.47
CA LYS A 162 -14.14 9.82 -3.85
C LYS A 162 -13.05 8.75 -3.79
N TYR A 163 -11.80 9.18 -3.90
CA TYR A 163 -10.63 8.31 -3.79
C TYR A 163 -9.89 8.67 -2.52
N SER A 164 -9.66 7.70 -1.65
CA SER A 164 -8.85 7.94 -0.47
C SER A 164 -7.44 8.40 -0.87
N SER A 165 -6.82 9.35 -0.15
CA SER A 165 -5.45 9.79 -0.40
C SER A 165 -4.52 9.36 0.74
N PHE A 166 -3.22 9.43 0.51
CA PHE A 166 -2.19 9.25 1.54
C PHE A 166 -1.15 10.36 1.44
N PRO A 167 -0.43 10.70 2.53
CA PRO A 167 0.69 11.64 2.49
C PRO A 167 1.73 11.28 1.41
N PRO A 168 2.40 12.24 0.76
CA PRO A 168 3.39 11.92 -0.28
C PRO A 168 4.53 11.01 0.19
N GLU A 169 5.00 11.17 1.43
CA GLU A 169 6.02 10.32 2.05
C GLU A 169 5.51 8.91 2.44
N PHE A 170 4.20 8.67 2.37
CA PHE A 170 3.56 7.48 2.91
C PHE A 170 4.03 6.16 2.30
N PRO A 171 4.22 6.01 0.97
CA PRO A 171 4.65 4.72 0.41
C PRO A 171 5.97 4.23 1.01
N GLN A 172 6.98 5.11 1.12
CA GLN A 172 8.25 4.79 1.78
C GLN A 172 8.09 4.46 3.26
N VAL A 173 7.28 5.25 3.99
CA VAL A 173 7.05 5.03 5.42
C VAL A 173 6.28 3.73 5.68
N ALA A 174 5.29 3.41 4.84
CA ALA A 174 4.56 2.14 4.85
C ALA A 174 5.48 0.96 4.54
N TRP A 175 6.38 1.11 3.56
CA TRP A 175 7.37 0.09 3.27
C TRP A 175 8.30 -0.15 4.47
N GLY A 176 8.82 0.90 5.11
CA GLY A 176 9.61 0.76 6.33
C GLY A 176 8.86 0.00 7.44
N LYS A 177 7.55 0.22 7.56
CA LYS A 177 6.72 -0.55 8.51
C LYS A 177 6.60 -2.02 8.10
N ILE A 178 6.34 -2.32 6.83
CA ILE A 178 6.20 -3.71 6.35
C ILE A 178 7.54 -4.46 6.48
N LYS A 179 8.66 -3.81 6.13
CA LYS A 179 10.02 -4.33 6.27
C LYS A 179 10.38 -4.64 7.73
N SER A 180 9.80 -3.92 8.71
CA SER A 180 10.00 -4.20 10.15
C SER A 180 9.45 -5.56 10.60
N TRP A 181 8.68 -6.26 9.75
CA TRP A 181 8.21 -7.62 10.03
C TRP A 181 9.20 -8.72 9.65
N ARG A 182 10.28 -8.38 8.92
CA ARG A 182 11.40 -9.29 8.67
C ARG A 182 11.99 -9.67 10.02
N ARG A 183 12.08 -10.97 10.29
CA ARG A 183 12.68 -11.51 11.50
C ARG A 183 14.20 -11.50 11.38
#